data_AF-A0A843SXV8-F1
#
_entry.id   AF-A0A843SXV8-F1
#
_cell.length_a   1.000
_cell.length_b   1.000
_cell.length_c   1.000
_cell.angle_alpha   90.00
_cell.angle_beta   90.00
_cell.angle_gamma   90.00
#
_symmetry.space_group_name_H-M   'P 1'
#
loop_
_entity.id
_entity.type
_entity.pdbx_description
1 polymer ?
#
loop_
_entity_poly.entity_id
_entity_poly.type
_entity_poly.pdbx_seq_one_letter_code
_entity_poly.pdbx_strand_id
1 'polypeptide(L)'
;MSPRTRIFSSSVGMKLLIGITGLALFLYLIIHVVGNLMVFGGPAFFNRYAHVLESNPLLPAIEILLLLLFVIHIYKTITMFVHNQRARPIGYAQKRAAGPPSRKSFASSTMIVSGLWLLVFLVVHVQAFRFGHEYEWAAGGRDLYRLEMENLSNP
;
A
#
# COMPACT_ATOMS: atom_id res chain seq x y z
N MET A 1 -4.49 32.24 -19.96
CA MET A 1 -4.26 31.93 -18.53
C MET A 1 -5.24 30.82 -18.13
N SER A 2 -4.75 29.60 -17.89
CA SER A 2 -5.62 28.47 -17.51
C SER A 2 -5.93 28.56 -16.01
N PRO A 3 -7.20 28.44 -15.57
CA PRO A 3 -7.58 28.58 -14.17
C PRO A 3 -6.95 27.47 -13.32
N ARG A 4 -6.48 27.83 -12.11
CA ARG A 4 -5.75 26.97 -11.16
C ARG A 4 -6.51 25.69 -10.76
N THR A 5 -7.81 25.63 -10.98
CA THR A 5 -8.68 24.47 -10.74
C THR A 5 -8.48 23.31 -11.73
N ARG A 6 -7.81 23.54 -12.87
CA ARG A 6 -7.51 22.49 -13.88
C ARG A 6 -6.24 21.68 -13.62
N ILE A 7 -5.49 21.98 -12.56
CA ILE A 7 -4.22 21.28 -12.27
C ILE A 7 -4.51 19.82 -11.86
N PHE A 8 -5.51 19.58 -11.02
CA PHE A 8 -5.89 18.23 -10.57
C PHE A 8 -6.59 17.36 -11.61
N SER A 9 -7.05 17.96 -12.73
CA SER A 9 -7.62 17.25 -13.88
C SER A 9 -6.67 17.17 -15.08
N SER A 10 -5.47 17.76 -14.98
CA SER A 10 -4.43 17.64 -15.99
C SER A 10 -3.68 16.31 -15.90
N SER A 11 -3.15 15.83 -17.03
CA SER A 11 -2.34 14.61 -17.09
C SER A 11 -1.07 14.69 -16.23
N VAL A 12 -0.56 15.91 -15.97
CA VAL A 12 0.60 16.17 -15.11
C VAL A 12 0.19 16.11 -13.64
N GLY A 13 -0.87 16.80 -13.23
CA GLY A 13 -1.34 16.78 -11.85
C GLY A 13 -1.77 15.40 -11.37
N MET A 14 -2.38 14.59 -12.24
CA MET A 14 -2.72 13.20 -11.90
C MET A 14 -1.46 12.35 -11.62
N LYS A 15 -0.41 12.49 -12.43
CA LYS A 15 0.86 11.79 -12.21
C LYS A 15 1.55 12.23 -10.93
N LEU A 16 1.54 13.53 -10.63
CA LEU A 16 2.08 14.06 -9.38
C LEU A 16 1.32 13.52 -8.17
N LEU A 17 -0.01 13.51 -8.20
CA LEU A 17 -0.83 12.97 -7.13
C LEU A 17 -0.58 11.47 -6.90
N ILE A 18 -0.50 10.68 -7.98
CA ILE A 18 -0.13 9.26 -7.90
C ILE A 18 1.26 9.09 -7.28
N GLY A 19 2.23 9.92 -7.68
CA GLY A 19 3.59 9.89 -7.14
C GLY A 19 3.65 10.22 -5.65
N ILE A 20 2.97 11.28 -5.21
CA ILE A 20 2.93 11.70 -3.80
C ILE A 20 2.26 10.64 -2.93
N THR A 21 1.09 10.14 -3.36
CA THR A 21 0.38 9.08 -2.62
C THR A 21 1.18 7.78 -2.58
N GLY A 22 1.83 7.39 -3.68
CA GLY A 22 2.69 6.22 -3.73
C GLY A 22 3.92 6.36 -2.83
N LEU A 23 4.54 7.54 -2.79
CA LEU A 23 5.66 7.81 -1.89
C LEU A 23 5.24 7.75 -0.41
N ALA A 24 4.08 8.30 -0.06
CA ALA A 24 3.56 8.24 1.30
C ALA A 24 3.30 6.78 1.74
N LEU A 25 2.68 5.96 0.88
CA LEU A 25 2.46 4.54 1.13
C LEU A 25 3.78 3.75 1.23
N PHE A 26 4.77 4.10 0.43
CA PHE A 26 6.10 3.48 0.49
C PHE A 26 6.83 3.80 1.80
N LEU A 27 6.77 5.05 2.27
CA LEU A 27 7.33 5.44 3.56
C LEU A 27 6.63 4.72 4.71
N TYR A 28 5.30 4.59 4.65
CA TYR A 28 4.55 3.77 5.60
C TYR A 28 5.00 2.31 5.56
N LEU A 29 5.18 1.73 4.38
CA LEU A 29 5.64 0.34 4.23
C LEU A 29 6.99 0.10 4.91
N ILE A 30 7.93 1.04 4.83
CA ILE A 30 9.22 0.94 5.54
C ILE A 30 8.99 0.84 7.05
N ILE A 31 8.21 1.78 7.62
CA ILE A 31 7.92 1.80 9.05
C ILE A 31 7.16 0.52 9.46
N HIS A 32 6.21 0.09 8.65
CA HIS A 32 5.44 -1.12 8.85
C HIS A 32 6.33 -2.36 8.90
N VAL A 33 7.24 -2.53 7.93
CA VAL A 33 8.21 -3.64 7.93
C VAL A 33 9.11 -3.57 9.16
N VAL A 34 9.60 -2.39 9.54
CA VAL A 34 10.41 -2.23 10.77
C VAL A 34 9.65 -2.68 12.02
N GLY A 35 8.36 -2.36 12.13
CA GLY A 35 7.50 -2.86 13.20
C GLY A 35 7.34 -4.38 13.19
N ASN A 36 7.18 -4.98 12.01
CA ASN A 36 7.10 -6.45 11.87
C ASN A 36 8.43 -7.14 12.21
N LEU A 37 9.58 -6.52 11.91
CA LEU A 37 10.88 -7.08 12.28
C LEU A 37 11.06 -7.24 13.80
N MET A 38 10.25 -6.55 14.61
CA MET A 38 10.24 -6.75 16.07
C MET A 38 9.80 -8.17 16.46
N VAL A 39 9.18 -8.94 15.56
CA VAL A 39 8.82 -10.36 15.79
C VAL A 39 10.04 -11.21 16.15
N PHE A 40 11.23 -10.87 15.62
CA PHE A 40 12.48 -11.55 15.93
C PHE A 40 12.98 -11.31 17.36
N GLY A 41 12.41 -10.33 18.07
CA GLY A 41 12.65 -10.09 19.50
C GLY A 41 11.86 -11.03 20.43
N GLY A 42 11.01 -11.90 19.86
CA GLY A 42 10.21 -12.87 20.60
C GLY A 42 8.86 -12.34 21.11
N PRO A 43 8.02 -13.23 21.69
CA PRO A 43 6.61 -12.92 21.96
C PRO A 43 6.39 -11.72 22.87
N ALA A 44 7.13 -11.65 23.98
CA ALA A 44 6.97 -10.59 24.96
C ALA A 44 7.41 -9.22 24.41
N PHE A 45 8.43 -9.17 23.55
CA PHE A 45 8.90 -7.91 22.96
C PHE A 45 7.92 -7.40 21.91
N PHE A 46 7.48 -8.28 21.02
CA PHE A 46 6.51 -7.95 19.98
C PHE A 46 5.16 -7.50 20.55
N ASN A 47 4.60 -8.25 21.51
CA ASN A 47 3.31 -7.91 22.10
C ASN A 47 3.36 -6.61 22.91
N ARG A 48 4.49 -6.29 23.59
CA ARG A 48 4.67 -4.98 24.22
C ARG A 48 4.66 -3.85 23.19
N TYR A 49 5.40 -4.01 22.10
CA TYR A 49 5.44 -3.03 21.02
C TYR A 49 4.04 -2.82 20.41
N ALA A 50 3.35 -3.91 20.09
CA ALA A 50 1.97 -3.89 19.60
C ALA A 50 1.03 -3.18 20.56
N HIS A 51 1.10 -3.48 21.87
CA HIS A 51 0.26 -2.86 22.88
C HIS A 51 0.50 -1.33 22.99
N VAL A 52 1.76 -0.88 22.89
CA VAL A 52 2.07 0.56 22.86
C VAL A 52 1.49 1.24 21.62
N LEU A 53 1.47 0.54 20.48
CA LEU A 53 0.89 1.06 19.25
C LEU A 53 -0.64 1.12 19.33
N GLU A 54 -1.29 0.04 19.77
CA GLU A 54 -2.76 -0.06 19.91
C GLU A 54 -3.32 0.90 20.97
N SER A 55 -2.57 1.16 22.04
CA SER A 55 -2.97 2.12 23.08
C SER A 55 -2.78 3.59 22.69
N ASN A 56 -2.17 3.87 21.52
CA ASN A 56 -2.00 5.23 21.04
C ASN A 56 -3.34 5.80 20.49
N PRO A 57 -3.88 6.89 21.07
CA PRO A 57 -5.16 7.47 20.64
C PRO A 57 -5.13 8.03 19.21
N LEU A 58 -3.95 8.26 18.63
CA LEU A 58 -3.81 8.70 17.24
C LEU A 58 -3.90 7.56 16.23
N LEU A 59 -3.80 6.29 16.67
CA LEU A 59 -3.78 5.14 15.76
C LEU A 59 -5.02 5.09 14.84
N PRO A 60 -6.26 5.27 15.30
CA PRO A 60 -7.43 5.25 14.41
C PRO A 60 -7.39 6.35 13.34
N ALA A 61 -6.87 7.53 13.67
CA ALA A 61 -6.72 8.62 12.70
C ALA A 61 -5.67 8.28 11.63
N ILE A 62 -4.57 7.63 12.03
CA ILE A 62 -3.54 7.14 11.12
C ILE A 62 -4.10 6.04 10.20
N GLU A 63 -4.87 5.09 10.73
CA GLU A 63 -5.54 4.04 9.95
C GLU A 63 -6.46 4.63 8.88
N ILE A 64 -7.30 5.60 9.25
CA ILE A 64 -8.21 6.28 8.30
C ILE A 64 -7.41 7.04 7.24
N LEU A 65 -6.36 7.76 7.63
CA LEU A 65 -5.50 8.49 6.69
C LEU A 65 -4.84 7.54 5.68
N LEU A 66 -4.31 6.41 6.14
CA LEU A 66 -3.70 5.40 5.28
C LEU A 66 -4.71 4.79 4.32
N LEU A 67 -5.91 4.47 4.81
CA LEU A 67 -7.00 3.97 3.97
C LEU A 67 -7.36 4.97 2.87
N LEU A 68 -7.50 6.26 3.21
CA LEU A 68 -7.78 7.31 2.25
C LEU A 68 -6.65 7.46 1.21
N LEU A 69 -5.39 7.48 1.63
CA LEU A 69 -4.24 7.53 0.73
C LEU A 69 -4.23 6.34 -0.23
N PHE A 70 -4.51 5.13 0.28
CA PHE A 70 -4.54 3.91 -0.50
C PHE A 70 -5.68 3.90 -1.54
N VAL A 71 -6.90 4.27 -1.13
CA VAL A 71 -8.06 4.36 -2.03
C VAL A 71 -7.82 5.42 -3.12
N ILE A 72 -7.31 6.60 -2.76
CA ILE A 72 -6.99 7.66 -3.72
C ILE A 72 -5.92 7.17 -4.71
N HIS A 73 -4.87 6.49 -4.21
CA HIS A 73 -3.80 5.97 -5.04
C HIS A 73 -4.31 4.95 -6.07
N ILE A 74 -5.10 3.97 -5.63
CA ILE A 74 -5.70 2.96 -6.52
C ILE A 74 -6.63 3.61 -7.54
N TYR A 75 -7.55 4.45 -7.08
CA TYR A 75 -8.51 5.09 -7.96
C TYR A 75 -7.82 5.88 -9.08
N LYS A 76 -6.80 6.68 -8.73
CA LYS A 76 -6.06 7.49 -9.70
C LYS A 76 -5.18 6.65 -10.62
N THR A 77 -4.51 5.61 -10.11
CA THR A 77 -3.68 4.71 -10.95
C THR A 77 -4.52 3.92 -11.95
N ILE A 78 -5.66 3.37 -11.54
CA ILE A 78 -6.61 2.69 -12.44
C ILE A 78 -7.19 3.67 -13.47
N THR A 79 -7.63 4.85 -13.03
CA THR A 79 -8.16 5.88 -13.94
C THR A 79 -7.13 6.27 -15.00
N MET A 80 -5.87 6.47 -14.60
CA MET A 80 -4.78 6.77 -15.52
C MET A 80 -4.49 5.59 -16.47
N PHE A 81 -4.51 4.36 -15.97
CA PHE A 81 -4.32 3.16 -16.80
C PHE A 81 -5.40 3.03 -17.88
N VAL A 82 -6.67 3.17 -17.50
CA VAL A 82 -7.81 3.12 -18.45
C VAL A 82 -7.72 4.26 -19.45
N HIS A 83 -7.38 5.48 -19.02
CA HIS A 83 -7.23 6.62 -19.91
C HIS A 83 -6.09 6.39 -20.93
N ASN A 84 -4.94 5.87 -20.48
CA ASN A 84 -3.82 5.56 -21.35
C ASN A 84 -4.14 4.45 -22.37
N GLN A 85 -4.95 3.46 -21.98
CA GLN A 85 -5.44 2.41 -22.87
C GLN A 85 -6.40 2.97 -23.92
N ARG A 86 -7.38 3.80 -23.50
CA ARG A 86 -8.35 4.43 -24.42
C ARG A 86 -7.72 5.42 -25.40
N ALA A 87 -6.65 6.10 -24.99
CA ALA A 87 -5.87 6.97 -25.87
C ALA A 87 -5.08 6.18 -26.95
N ARG A 88 -5.08 4.85 -26.90
CA ARG A 88 -4.37 3.95 -27.82
C ARG A 88 -5.32 2.91 -28.42
N PRO A 89 -6.22 3.32 -29.32
CA PRO A 89 -7.19 2.42 -29.95
C PRO A 89 -6.54 1.34 -30.83
N ILE A 90 -5.37 1.62 -31.41
CA ILE A 90 -4.54 0.64 -32.10
C ILE A 90 -3.33 0.32 -31.22
N GLY A 91 -3.19 -0.94 -30.81
CA GLY A 91 -2.07 -1.41 -30.00
C GLY A 91 -0.73 -1.33 -30.74
N TYR A 92 0.38 -1.27 -30.01
CA TYR A 92 1.71 -1.28 -30.64
C TYR A 92 1.98 -2.61 -31.34
N ALA A 93 2.29 -2.54 -32.63
CA ALA A 93 2.75 -3.69 -33.40
C ALA A 93 4.06 -4.29 -32.84
N GLN A 94 4.89 -3.47 -32.19
CA GLN A 94 6.07 -3.92 -31.46
C GLN A 94 6.22 -3.18 -30.13
N LYS A 95 6.34 -3.92 -29.03
CA LYS A 95 6.60 -3.36 -27.68
C LYS A 95 8.10 -3.10 -27.47
N ARG A 96 8.72 -2.23 -28.28
CA ARG A 96 10.13 -1.84 -28.08
C ARG A 96 10.26 -0.65 -27.11
N ALA A 97 11.42 -0.56 -26.44
CA ALA A 97 11.76 0.65 -25.71
C ALA A 97 11.98 1.79 -26.72
N ALA A 98 11.44 2.98 -26.45
CA ALA A 98 11.50 4.11 -27.37
C ALA A 98 12.91 4.76 -27.47
N GLY A 99 13.93 4.19 -26.82
CA GLY A 99 15.24 4.82 -26.66
C GLY A 99 15.21 6.05 -25.74
N PRO A 100 16.35 6.72 -25.52
CA PRO A 100 16.39 8.01 -24.82
C PRO A 100 15.45 9.01 -25.52
N PRO A 101 14.60 9.76 -24.79
CA PRO A 101 14.60 10.03 -23.35
C PRO A 101 13.73 9.07 -22.49
N SER A 102 13.19 7.99 -23.06
CA SER A 102 12.29 7.07 -22.36
C SER A 102 13.02 6.20 -21.34
N ARG A 103 12.62 6.30 -20.05
CA ARG A 103 13.12 5.45 -18.95
C ARG A 103 12.17 4.28 -18.64
N LYS A 104 11.62 3.64 -19.66
CA LYS A 104 10.77 2.45 -19.48
C LYS A 104 11.61 1.30 -18.91
N SER A 105 11.13 0.66 -17.85
CA SER A 105 11.77 -0.47 -17.19
C SER A 105 10.79 -1.63 -17.07
N PHE A 106 11.30 -2.82 -16.70
CA PHE A 106 10.44 -3.97 -16.42
C PHE A 106 9.43 -3.64 -15.32
N ALA A 107 9.89 -3.06 -14.21
CA ALA A 107 9.05 -2.63 -13.10
C ALA A 107 7.95 -1.65 -13.52
N SER A 108 8.24 -0.66 -14.38
CA SER A 108 7.21 0.26 -14.85
C SER A 108 6.24 -0.37 -15.87
N SER A 109 6.65 -1.46 -16.54
CA SER A 109 5.79 -2.19 -17.48
C SER A 109 4.83 -3.17 -16.80
N THR A 110 5.18 -3.68 -15.61
CA THR A 110 4.35 -4.61 -14.83
C THR A 110 3.61 -3.94 -13.66
N MET A 111 3.73 -2.62 -13.51
CA MET A 111 3.22 -1.85 -12.37
C MET A 111 1.75 -2.12 -12.02
N ILE A 112 0.87 -2.22 -13.03
CA ILE A 112 -0.56 -2.51 -12.78
C ILE A 112 -0.76 -3.94 -12.26
N VAL A 113 0.02 -4.90 -12.77
CA VAL A 113 -0.06 -6.31 -12.38
C VAL A 113 0.44 -6.48 -10.95
N SER A 114 1.60 -5.89 -10.62
CA SER A 114 2.10 -5.89 -9.24
C SER A 114 1.15 -5.18 -8.28
N GLY A 115 0.52 -4.08 -8.71
CA GLY A 115 -0.48 -3.37 -7.90
C GLY A 115 -1.72 -4.22 -7.60
N LEU A 116 -2.22 -4.99 -8.58
CA LEU A 116 -3.35 -5.89 -8.38
C LEU A 116 -3.01 -7.04 -7.43
N TRP A 117 -1.82 -7.62 -7.54
CA TRP A 117 -1.34 -8.63 -6.58
C TRP A 117 -1.24 -8.07 -5.17
N LEU A 118 -0.69 -6.87 -5.01
CA LEU A 118 -0.62 -6.18 -3.71
C LEU A 118 -2.02 -5.87 -3.14
N LEU A 119 -3.01 -5.57 -3.99
CA LEU A 119 -4.38 -5.33 -3.54
C LEU A 119 -5.00 -6.60 -2.95
N VAL A 120 -4.83 -7.75 -3.61
CA VAL A 120 -5.31 -9.05 -3.09
C VAL A 120 -4.61 -9.37 -1.77
N PHE A 121 -3.27 -9.24 -1.73
CA PHE A 121 -2.51 -9.42 -0.51
C PHE A 121 -3.00 -8.52 0.62
N LEU A 122 -3.27 -7.23 0.36
CA LEU A 122 -3.73 -6.30 1.38
C LEU A 122 -5.07 -6.71 2.00
N VAL A 123 -6.02 -7.17 1.18
CA VAL A 123 -7.32 -7.63 1.68
C VAL A 123 -7.14 -8.80 2.64
N VAL A 124 -6.38 -9.82 2.22
CA VAL A 124 -6.07 -10.99 3.07
C VAL A 124 -5.31 -10.57 4.33
N HIS A 125 -4.32 -9.68 4.19
CA HIS A 125 -3.51 -9.18 5.29
C HIS A 125 -4.33 -8.44 6.34
N VAL A 126 -5.18 -7.49 5.92
CA VAL A 126 -6.04 -6.74 6.86
C VAL A 126 -7.06 -7.67 7.51
N GLN A 127 -7.63 -8.61 6.75
CA GLN A 127 -8.56 -9.60 7.31
C GLN A 127 -7.87 -10.47 8.38
N ALA A 128 -6.66 -10.94 8.12
CA ALA A 128 -5.92 -11.81 9.02
C ALA A 128 -5.49 -11.12 10.33
N PHE A 129 -5.13 -9.84 10.31
CA PHE A 129 -4.58 -9.15 11.49
C PHE A 129 -5.56 -8.20 12.20
N ARG A 130 -6.41 -7.49 11.45
CA ARG A 130 -7.40 -6.58 12.05
C ARG A 130 -8.67 -7.31 12.47
N PHE A 131 -9.10 -8.30 11.70
CA PHE A 131 -10.34 -9.04 11.94
C PHE A 131 -10.09 -10.53 12.26
N GLY A 132 -8.83 -10.90 12.48
CA GLY A 132 -8.43 -12.25 12.86
C GLY A 132 -8.79 -12.59 14.29
N HIS A 133 -8.44 -13.80 14.70
CA HIS A 133 -8.69 -14.29 16.05
C HIS A 133 -7.99 -13.40 17.10
N GLU A 134 -8.75 -13.00 18.11
CA GLU A 134 -8.22 -12.26 19.24
C GLU A 134 -7.73 -13.23 20.31
N TYR A 135 -6.42 -13.22 20.53
CA TYR A 135 -5.79 -13.90 21.64
C TYR A 135 -5.45 -12.90 22.73
N GLU A 136 -5.62 -13.30 23.99
CA GLU A 136 -5.20 -12.47 25.12
C GLU A 136 -3.75 -12.76 25.48
N TRP A 137 -2.98 -11.68 25.65
CA TRP A 137 -1.62 -11.78 26.18
C TRP A 137 -1.64 -11.70 27.70
N ALA A 138 -0.84 -12.52 28.38
CA ALA A 138 -0.85 -12.66 29.84
C ALA A 138 -0.60 -11.35 30.62
N ALA A 139 0.03 -10.35 30.01
CA ALA A 139 0.26 -9.03 30.61
C ALA A 139 -0.78 -7.97 30.22
N GLY A 140 -1.86 -8.37 29.54
CA GLY A 140 -2.95 -7.51 29.05
C GLY A 140 -2.78 -7.08 27.59
N GLY A 141 -3.90 -6.97 26.87
CA GLY A 141 -3.93 -6.65 25.44
C GLY A 141 -3.93 -7.87 24.52
N ARG A 142 -3.84 -7.63 23.21
CA ARG A 142 -3.88 -8.67 22.17
C ARG A 142 -2.52 -9.35 22.01
N ASP A 143 -2.51 -10.68 21.94
CA ASP A 143 -1.35 -11.49 21.59
C ASP A 143 -1.20 -11.59 20.08
N LEU A 144 -0.69 -10.51 19.47
CA LEU A 144 -0.46 -10.44 18.04
C LEU A 144 0.68 -11.34 17.57
N TYR A 145 1.65 -11.64 18.44
CA TYR A 145 2.72 -12.59 18.12
C TYR A 145 2.15 -13.96 17.82
N ARG A 146 1.25 -14.46 18.68
CA ARG A 146 0.59 -15.75 18.48
C ARG A 146 -0.22 -15.76 17.18
N LEU A 147 -0.99 -14.71 16.92
CA LEU A 147 -1.77 -14.57 15.70
C LEU A 147 -0.87 -14.59 14.45
N GLU A 148 0.26 -13.88 14.49
CA GLU A 148 1.24 -13.87 13.40
C GLU A 148 1.83 -15.26 13.16
N MET A 149 2.27 -15.95 14.22
CA MET A 149 2.83 -17.30 14.09
C MET A 149 1.80 -18.31 13.59
N GLU A 150 0.54 -18.19 14.00
CA GLU A 150 -0.55 -19.03 13.49
C GLU A 150 -0.79 -18.82 11.99
N ASN A 151 -0.90 -17.56 11.56
CA ASN A 151 -1.09 -17.20 10.15
C ASN A 151 0.09 -17.67 9.28
N LEU A 152 1.32 -17.60 9.79
CA LEU A 152 2.51 -18.07 9.05
C LEU A 152 2.62 -19.60 9.01
N SER A 153 2.10 -20.29 10.02
CA SER A 153 2.12 -21.75 10.09
C SER A 153 0.98 -22.39 9.29
N ASN A 154 -0.13 -21.65 9.08
CA ASN A 154 -1.31 -22.09 8.34
C ASN A 154 -1.74 -21.01 7.31
N PRO A 155 -0.97 -20.84 6.22
CA PRO A 155 -1.16 -19.75 5.25
C PRO A 155 -2.40 -19.87 4.37
#